data_AF-A0A7W6G2M4-F1
#
_entry.id   AF-A0A7W6G2M4-F1
#
_cell.length_a   1.000
_cell.length_b   1.000
_cell.length_c   1.000
_cell.angle_alpha   90.00
_cell.angle_beta   90.00
_cell.angle_gamma   90.00
#
_symmetry.space_group_name_H-M   'P 1'
#
loop_
_entity.id
_entity.type
_entity.pdbx_description
1 polymer ?
#
loop_
_entity_poly.entity_id
_entity_poly.type
_entity_poly.pdbx_seq_one_letter_code
_entity_poly.pdbx_strand_id
1 'polypeptide(L)'
;MADKDALLAEILQKMLADDRKITLGAVVRHSGGAFKHASDLCRVRSRDLLVKAAIVQQDQLRSKLEGIDVLDVETLSIELARSRANEERLKHQKWVLSSALWKLTSIMTEAGRIKMQEYMRRHAEVFDDLEKEASILQSRGKQAD
;
A
#
# COMPACT_ATOMS: atom_id res chain seq x y z
N MET A 1 12.35 40.48 17.02
CA MET A 1 12.37 39.20 17.77
C MET A 1 11.98 38.00 16.89
N ALA A 2 11.11 38.15 15.87
CA ALA A 2 10.72 37.07 14.95
C ALA A 2 11.88 36.46 14.14
N ASP A 3 12.91 37.25 13.82
CA ASP A 3 14.04 36.83 12.99
C ASP A 3 14.89 35.71 13.63
N LYS A 4 15.09 35.77 14.96
CA LYS A 4 15.83 34.74 15.70
C LYS A 4 15.03 33.45 15.90
N ASP A 5 13.70 33.55 15.94
CA ASP A 5 12.83 32.39 16.11
C ASP A 5 12.70 31.62 14.77
N ALA A 6 12.66 32.35 13.65
CA ALA A 6 12.75 31.77 12.30
C ALA A 6 14.10 31.07 12.07
N LEU A 7 15.22 31.73 12.44
CA LEU A 7 16.55 31.14 12.37
C LEU A 7 16.66 29.88 13.25
N LEU A 8 16.08 29.88 14.44
CA LEU A 8 16.05 28.71 15.32
C LEU A 8 15.28 27.55 14.67
N ALA A 9 14.13 27.83 14.04
CA ALA A 9 13.36 26.81 13.33
C ALA A 9 14.16 26.18 12.18
N GLU A 10 14.88 26.98 11.40
CA GLU A 10 15.75 26.51 10.32
C GLU A 10 16.89 25.62 10.85
N ILE A 11 17.56 26.04 11.93
CA ILE A 11 18.62 25.26 12.58
C ILE A 11 18.07 23.91 13.07
N LEU A 12 16.90 23.91 13.71
CA LEU A 12 16.26 22.70 14.22
C LEU A 12 15.84 21.75 13.08
N GLN A 13 15.28 22.27 12.00
CA GLN A 13 14.95 21.47 10.81
C GLN A 13 16.20 20.82 10.21
N LYS A 14 17.30 21.57 10.09
CA LYS A 14 18.56 21.03 9.59
C LYS A 14 19.13 19.95 10.51
N MET A 15 19.05 20.15 11.83
CA MET A 15 19.48 19.14 12.80
C MET A 15 18.62 17.87 12.76
N LEU A 16 17.31 18.00 12.53
CA LEU A 16 16.41 16.87 12.32
C LEU A 16 16.76 16.10 11.04
N ALA A 17 17.01 16.81 9.93
CA ALA A 17 17.36 16.21 8.65
C ALA A 17 18.71 15.46 8.69
N ASP A 18 19.68 15.99 9.42
CA ASP A 18 21.00 15.38 9.61
C ASP A 18 21.02 14.29 10.71
N ASP A 19 19.88 13.95 11.33
CA ASP A 19 19.76 13.11 12.54
C ASP A 19 20.76 13.46 13.66
N ARG A 20 21.06 14.75 13.83
CA ARG A 20 21.93 15.21 14.91
C ARG A 20 21.13 15.30 16.20
N LYS A 21 21.69 14.78 17.29
CA LYS A 21 21.05 14.84 18.61
C LYS A 21 20.68 16.29 18.99
N ILE A 22 19.38 16.54 19.16
CA ILE A 22 18.86 17.86 19.52
C ILE A 22 18.93 18.01 21.04
N THR A 23 19.74 18.96 21.48
CA THR A 23 19.80 19.42 22.87
C THR A 23 20.09 20.91 22.86
N LEU A 24 19.74 21.64 23.92
CA LEU A 24 19.97 23.09 24.00
C LEU A 24 21.44 23.46 23.71
N GLY A 25 22.40 22.70 24.26
CA GLY A 25 23.82 22.91 23.99
C GLY A 25 24.24 22.53 22.56
N ALA A 26 23.60 21.55 21.93
CA ALA A 26 23.87 21.20 20.54
C ALA A 26 23.35 22.29 19.57
N VAL A 27 22.16 22.83 19.85
CA VAL A 27 21.57 23.94 19.07
C VAL A 27 22.46 25.18 19.15
N VAL A 28 22.95 25.55 20.34
CA VAL A 28 23.90 26.67 20.50
C VAL A 28 25.14 26.48 19.63
N ARG A 29 25.76 25.29 19.64
CA ARG A 29 26.93 24.98 18.80
C ARG A 29 26.63 25.03 17.30
N HIS A 30 25.44 24.61 16.88
CA HIS A 30 25.04 24.60 15.47
C HIS A 30 24.54 25.97 14.98
N SER A 31 24.26 26.90 15.90
CA SER A 31 23.72 28.21 15.57
C SER A 31 24.74 29.22 15.02
N GLY A 32 26.02 28.85 14.90
CA GLY A 32 27.05 29.74 14.38
C GLY A 32 27.26 31.03 15.20
N GLY A 33 26.89 31.02 16.49
CA GLY A 33 26.97 32.17 17.38
C GLY A 33 25.69 33.02 17.49
N ALA A 34 24.60 32.62 16.82
CA ALA A 34 23.31 33.31 16.95
C ALA A 34 22.71 33.22 18.37
N PHE A 35 23.00 32.11 19.07
CA PHE A 35 22.76 31.93 20.50
C PHE A 35 24.11 31.70 21.18
N LYS A 36 24.39 32.42 22.28
CA LYS A 36 25.67 32.30 23.00
C LYS A 36 25.59 31.28 24.12
N HIS A 37 24.42 31.19 24.76
CA HIS A 37 24.19 30.29 25.89
C HIS A 37 22.88 29.53 25.74
N ALA A 38 22.80 28.34 26.34
CA ALA A 38 21.55 27.58 26.42
C ALA A 38 20.41 28.38 27.08
N SER A 39 20.78 29.29 27.99
CA SER A 39 19.85 30.24 28.63
C SER A 39 19.12 31.14 27.63
N ASP A 40 19.71 31.45 26.47
CA ASP A 40 19.09 32.28 25.43
C ASP A 40 17.88 31.58 24.76
N LEU A 41 17.87 30.25 24.83
CA LEU A 41 16.80 29.39 24.32
C LEU A 41 15.74 29.13 25.40
N CYS A 42 16.14 28.90 26.66
CA CYS A 42 15.19 28.57 27.73
C CYS A 42 14.47 29.78 28.34
N ARG A 43 15.09 30.97 28.34
CA ARG A 43 14.47 32.18 28.92
C ARG A 43 13.27 32.67 28.12
N VAL A 44 13.26 32.39 26.81
CA VAL A 44 12.15 32.78 25.92
C VAL A 44 11.27 31.55 25.70
N ARG A 45 10.03 31.62 26.21
CA ARG A 45 9.09 30.48 26.18
C ARG A 45 8.83 29.95 24.77
N SER A 46 8.76 30.80 23.74
CA SER A 46 8.57 30.36 22.35
C SER A 46 9.71 29.46 21.87
N ARG A 47 10.96 29.83 22.18
CA ARG A 47 12.17 29.08 21.78
C ARG A 47 12.30 27.77 22.54
N ASP A 48 12.02 27.77 23.84
CA ASP A 48 12.02 26.55 24.65
C ASP A 48 11.01 25.54 24.12
N LEU A 49 9.80 26.00 23.76
CA LEU A 49 8.77 25.15 23.16
C LEU A 49 9.20 24.60 21.79
N LEU A 50 9.84 25.41 20.94
CA LEU A 50 10.34 24.96 19.64
C LEU A 50 11.41 23.87 19.78
N VAL A 51 12.37 24.06 20.70
CA VAL A 51 13.41 23.06 20.95
C VAL A 51 12.81 21.77 21.51
N LYS A 52 11.89 21.86 22.47
CA LYS A 52 11.20 20.68 23.03
C LYS A 52 10.37 19.94 21.98
N ALA A 53 9.65 20.67 21.12
CA ALA A 53 8.89 20.07 20.03
C ALA A 53 9.83 19.32 19.06
N ALA A 54 10.98 19.89 18.71
CA ALA A 54 11.95 19.24 17.85
C ALA A 54 12.58 17.99 18.50
N ILE A 55 12.83 17.99 19.82
CA ILE A 55 13.29 16.80 20.55
C ILE A 55 12.24 15.69 20.46
N VAL A 56 10.98 16.00 20.75
CA VAL A 56 9.87 15.03 20.64
C VAL A 56 9.75 14.49 19.21
N GLN A 57 9.89 15.35 18.20
CA GLN A 57 9.88 14.92 16.80
C GLN A 57 11.06 13.99 16.48
N GLN A 58 12.27 14.27 16.97
CA GLN A 58 13.42 13.38 16.79
C GLN A 58 13.18 12.02 17.44
N ASP A 59 12.65 11.98 18.66
CA ASP A 59 12.36 10.73 19.36
C ASP A 59 11.26 9.92 18.65
N GLN A 60 10.23 10.59 18.13
CA GLN A 60 9.19 9.93 17.33
C GLN A 60 9.73 9.37 16.02
N LEU A 61 10.62 10.10 15.34
CA LEU A 61 11.25 9.62 14.10
C LEU A 61 12.16 8.41 14.38
N ARG A 62 12.94 8.46 15.45
CA ARG A 62 13.79 7.34 15.88
C ARG A 62 12.99 6.13 16.29
N SER A 63 11.94 6.30 17.10
CA SER A 63 11.05 5.20 17.47
C SER A 63 10.35 4.58 16.27
N LYS A 64 9.99 5.38 15.25
CA LYS A 64 9.45 4.84 13.99
C LYS A 64 10.49 4.08 13.19
N LEU A 65 11.73 4.58 13.11
CA LEU A 65 12.82 3.90 12.40
C LEU A 65 13.21 2.59 13.11
N GLU A 66 13.34 2.61 14.43
CA GLU A 66 13.60 1.43 15.26
C GLU A 66 12.41 0.44 15.24
N GLY A 67 11.19 0.92 15.08
CA GLY A 67 9.99 0.08 14.92
C GLY A 67 9.84 -0.55 13.54
N ILE A 68 10.52 -0.02 12.51
CA ILE A 68 10.62 -0.60 11.16
C ILE A 68 11.70 -1.70 11.12
N ASP A 69 12.51 -1.83 12.18
CA ASP A 69 13.67 -2.71 12.18
C ASP A 69 13.27 -4.20 12.32
N VAL A 70 13.71 -4.98 11.33
CA VAL A 70 13.69 -6.45 11.22
C VAL A 70 12.33 -7.11 10.98
N LEU A 71 11.29 -6.79 11.76
CA LEU A 71 10.00 -7.48 11.65
C LEU A 71 9.27 -7.15 10.33
N ASP A 72 9.33 -5.90 9.87
CA ASP A 72 8.66 -5.47 8.63
C ASP A 72 9.40 -5.95 7.36
N VAL A 73 10.74 -5.99 7.40
CA VAL A 73 11.53 -6.50 6.27
C VAL A 73 11.32 -8.00 6.09
N GLU A 74 11.30 -8.77 7.19
CA GLU A 74 11.07 -10.20 7.13
C GLU A 74 9.63 -10.52 6.68
N THR A 75 8.61 -9.84 7.21
CA THR A 75 7.22 -10.00 6.78
C THR A 75 7.03 -9.62 5.32
N LEU A 76 7.59 -8.49 4.86
CA LEU A 76 7.57 -8.07 3.46
C LEU A 76 8.31 -9.07 2.56
N SER A 77 9.40 -9.67 3.04
CA SER A 77 10.12 -10.70 2.28
C SER A 77 9.28 -11.98 2.12
N ILE A 78 8.56 -12.39 3.17
CA ILE A 78 7.66 -13.55 3.14
C ILE A 78 6.47 -13.27 2.22
N GLU A 79 5.88 -12.08 2.30
CA GLU A 79 4.76 -11.69 1.45
C GLU A 79 5.17 -11.60 -0.03
N LEU A 80 6.36 -11.05 -0.31
CA LEU A 80 6.93 -11.02 -1.64
C LEU A 80 7.17 -12.44 -2.19
N ALA A 81 7.71 -13.34 -1.38
CA ALA A 81 7.91 -14.74 -1.76
C ALA A 81 6.57 -15.44 -2.08
N ARG A 82 5.54 -15.22 -1.26
CA ARG A 82 4.18 -15.74 -1.52
C ARG A 82 3.57 -15.18 -2.80
N SER A 83 3.74 -13.88 -3.04
CA SER A 83 3.24 -13.23 -4.26
C SER A 83 3.91 -13.79 -5.52
N ARG A 84 5.24 -13.96 -5.50
CA ARG A 84 5.99 -14.57 -6.61
C ARG A 84 5.55 -16.01 -6.89
N ALA A 85 5.36 -16.82 -5.86
CA ALA A 85 4.85 -18.18 -6.01
C ALA A 85 3.44 -18.21 -6.65
N ASN A 86 2.58 -17.24 -6.27
CA ASN A 86 1.26 -17.09 -6.88
C ASN A 86 1.33 -16.66 -8.35
N GLU A 87 2.23 -15.73 -8.71
CA GLU A 87 2.44 -15.35 -10.10
C GLU A 87 2.91 -16.53 -10.97
N GLU A 88 3.86 -17.33 -10.48
CA GLU A 88 4.33 -18.52 -11.19
C GLU A 88 3.20 -19.54 -11.40
N ARG A 89 2.39 -19.77 -10.35
CA ARG A 89 1.20 -20.63 -10.45
C ARG A 89 0.22 -20.12 -11.50
N LEU A 90 -0.08 -18.82 -11.50
CA LEU A 90 -0.99 -18.21 -12.47
C LEU A 90 -0.44 -18.25 -13.90
N LYS A 91 0.86 -18.02 -14.09
CA LYS A 91 1.53 -18.17 -15.39
C LYS A 91 1.42 -19.61 -15.91
N HIS A 92 1.64 -20.59 -15.05
CA HIS A 92 1.49 -22.01 -15.39
C HIS A 92 0.04 -22.34 -15.78
N GLN A 93 -0.94 -21.92 -14.98
CA GLN A 93 -2.37 -22.13 -15.27
C GLN A 93 -2.78 -21.50 -16.61
N LYS A 94 -2.34 -20.26 -16.87
CA LYS A 94 -2.58 -19.58 -18.16
C LYS A 94 -2.00 -20.36 -19.33
N TRP A 95 -0.78 -20.88 -19.19
CA TRP A 95 -0.13 -21.68 -20.23
C TRP A 95 -0.90 -22.97 -20.52
N VAL A 96 -1.31 -23.71 -19.48
CA VAL A 96 -2.11 -24.95 -19.63
C VAL A 96 -3.44 -24.66 -20.32
N LEU A 97 -4.17 -23.62 -19.88
CA LEU A 97 -5.46 -23.25 -20.48
C LEU A 97 -5.29 -22.82 -21.94
N SER A 98 -4.25 -22.05 -22.24
CA SER A 98 -3.96 -21.63 -23.61
C SER A 98 -3.66 -22.85 -24.49
N SER A 99 -2.82 -23.78 -24.01
CA SER A 99 -2.51 -25.03 -24.72
C SER A 99 -3.74 -25.90 -24.95
N ALA A 100 -4.61 -26.04 -23.94
CA ALA A 100 -5.86 -26.77 -24.05
C ALA A 100 -6.82 -26.13 -25.07
N LEU A 101 -6.94 -24.80 -25.07
CA LEU A 101 -7.74 -24.06 -26.04
C LEU A 101 -7.21 -24.28 -27.46
N TRP A 102 -5.90 -24.14 -27.67
CA TRP A 102 -5.25 -24.41 -28.96
C TRP A 102 -5.51 -25.84 -29.45
N LYS A 103 -5.44 -26.84 -28.56
CA LYS A 103 -5.71 -28.23 -28.89
C LYS A 103 -7.18 -28.48 -29.24
N LEU A 104 -8.12 -27.87 -28.51
CA LEU A 104 -9.54 -27.92 -28.83
C LEU A 104 -9.82 -27.27 -30.19
N THR A 105 -9.29 -26.07 -30.44
CA THR A 105 -9.45 -25.38 -31.73
C THR A 105 -8.87 -26.20 -32.88
N SER A 106 -7.73 -26.87 -32.68
CA SER A 106 -7.09 -27.75 -33.66
C SER A 106 -7.84 -29.07 -33.89
N ILE A 107 -8.55 -29.60 -32.88
CA ILE A 107 -9.43 -30.78 -33.03
C ILE A 107 -10.73 -30.39 -33.75
N MET A 108 -11.15 -29.12 -33.63
CA MET A 108 -12.39 -28.59 -34.21
C MET A 108 -12.30 -28.17 -35.68
N THR A 109 -11.16 -28.31 -36.36
CA THR A 109 -11.04 -27.93 -37.77
C THR A 109 -11.87 -28.84 -38.71
N GLU A 110 -12.57 -28.15 -39.61
CA GLU A 110 -13.63 -28.52 -40.58
C GLU A 110 -14.89 -29.26 -40.08
N ALA A 111 -14.79 -30.47 -39.52
CA ALA A 111 -15.99 -31.26 -39.19
C ALA A 111 -16.68 -30.84 -37.87
N GLY A 112 -15.98 -30.13 -36.98
CA GLY A 112 -16.46 -29.79 -35.64
C GLY A 112 -17.37 -28.56 -35.57
N ARG A 113 -17.22 -27.61 -36.51
CA ARG A 113 -17.94 -26.32 -36.49
C ARG A 113 -19.46 -26.49 -36.66
N ILE A 114 -19.89 -27.39 -37.54
CA ILE A 114 -21.31 -27.63 -37.84
C ILE A 114 -22.00 -28.34 -36.66
N LYS A 115 -21.37 -29.37 -36.09
CA LYS A 115 -21.92 -30.09 -34.92
C LYS A 115 -22.00 -29.21 -33.68
N MET A 116 -21.08 -28.25 -33.52
CA MET A 116 -21.11 -27.31 -32.40
C MET A 116 -22.28 -26.33 -32.50
N GLN A 117 -22.63 -25.88 -33.70
CA GLN A 117 -23.83 -25.06 -33.91
C GLN A 117 -25.12 -25.84 -33.59
N GLU A 118 -25.20 -27.11 -33.98
CA GLU A 118 -26.35 -27.96 -33.61
C GLU A 118 -26.42 -28.25 -32.11
N TYR A 119 -25.28 -28.50 -31.45
CA TYR A 119 -25.22 -28.73 -30.01
C TYR A 119 -25.63 -27.47 -29.23
N MET A 120 -25.05 -26.32 -29.57
CA MET A 120 -25.40 -25.03 -28.97
C MET A 120 -26.88 -24.69 -29.18
N ARG A 121 -27.45 -24.99 -30.35
CA ARG A 121 -28.87 -24.80 -30.63
C ARG A 121 -29.76 -25.70 -29.76
N ARG A 122 -29.40 -26.96 -29.54
CA ARG A 122 -30.15 -27.88 -28.66
C ARG A 122 -30.08 -27.48 -27.18
N HIS A 123 -28.98 -26.86 -26.76
CA HIS A 123 -28.83 -26.40 -25.39
C HIS A 123 -29.40 -25.00 -25.13
N ALA A 124 -29.58 -24.17 -26.17
CA ALA A 124 -30.23 -22.86 -26.05
C ALA A 124 -31.68 -22.99 -25.55
N GLU A 125 -32.42 -24.00 -26.00
CA GLU A 125 -33.79 -24.28 -25.53
C GLU A 125 -33.81 -24.63 -24.03
N VAL A 126 -32.81 -25.36 -23.55
CA VAL A 126 -32.66 -25.72 -22.12
C VAL A 126 -32.31 -24.50 -21.26
N PHE A 127 -31.49 -23.58 -21.78
CA PHE A 127 -31.19 -22.32 -21.09
C PHE A 127 -32.40 -21.38 -21.03
N ASP A 128 -33.19 -21.30 -22.11
CA ASP A 128 -34.44 -20.52 -22.13
C ASP A 128 -35.47 -21.08 -21.12
N ASP A 129 -35.55 -22.40 -20.96
CA ASP A 129 -36.45 -23.04 -20.00
C ASP A 129 -35.98 -22.82 -18.55
N LEU A 130 -34.67 -22.89 -18.29
CA LEU A 130 -34.09 -22.56 -16.99
C LEU A 130 -34.24 -21.08 -16.62
N GLU A 131 -34.17 -20.18 -17.61
CA GLU A 131 -34.36 -18.74 -17.42
C GLU A 131 -35.83 -18.38 -17.15
N LYS A 132 -36.77 -19.10 -17.78
CA LYS A 132 -38.21 -19.03 -17.45
C LYS A 132 -38.49 -19.55 -16.05
N GLU A 133 -37.92 -20.69 -15.66
CA GLU A 133 -38.07 -21.23 -14.30
C GLU A 133 -37.48 -20.28 -13.23
N ALA A 134 -36.32 -19.69 -13.49
CA ALA A 134 -35.71 -18.69 -12.61
C ALA A 134 -36.60 -17.43 -12.46
N SER A 135 -37.24 -16.98 -13.54
CA SER A 135 -38.16 -15.84 -13.54
C SER A 135 -39.47 -16.15 -12.79
N ILE A 136 -39.95 -17.39 -12.87
CA ILE A 136 -41.13 -17.86 -12.11
C ILE A 136 -40.80 -17.94 -10.61
N LEU A 137 -39.59 -18.37 -10.24
CA LEU A 137 -39.16 -18.44 -8.84
C LEU A 137 -38.98 -17.04 -8.22
N GLN A 138 -38.45 -16.08 -8.97
CA GLN A 138 -38.30 -14.69 -8.50
C GLN A 138 -39.64 -13.95 -8.36
N SER A 139 -40.65 -14.28 -9.16
CA SER A 139 -41.98 -13.69 -9.03
C SER A 139 -42.79 -14.28 -7.88
N ARG A 140 -42.61 -15.57 -7.55
CA ARG A 140 -43.21 -16.21 -6.37
C ARG A 140 -42.63 -15.71 -5.05
N GLY A 141 -41.34 -15.35 -5.01
CA GLY A 141 -40.71 -14.74 -3.82
C GLY A 141 -41.20 -13.33 -3.48
N LYS A 142 -41.89 -12.64 -4.40
CA LYS A 142 -42.40 -11.27 -4.19
C LYS A 142 -43.87 -11.21 -3.72
N GLN A 143 -44.58 -12.34 -3.62
CA GLN A 143 -45.97 -12.38 -3.13
C GLN A 143 -46.08 -12.78 -1.65
N ALA A 144 -44.96 -12.91 -0.93
CA ALA A 144 -44.92 -13.31 0.48
C ALA A 144 -44.56 -12.16 1.44
N ASP A 145 -44.72 -10.90 1.00
CA ASP A 145 -44.69 -9.69 1.85
C ASP A 145 -45.96 -8.87 1.65
#